data_AF-A0A371KJ43-F1
#
_entry.id   AF-A0A371KJ43-F1
#
_cell.length_a   1.000
_cell.length_b   1.000
_cell.length_c   1.000
_cell.angle_alpha   90.00
_cell.angle_beta   90.00
_cell.angle_gamma   90.00
#
_symmetry.space_group_name_H-M   'P 1'
#
loop_
_entity.id
_entity.type
_entity.pdbx_description
1 polymer ?
#
loop_
_entity_poly.entity_id
_entity_poly.type
_entity_poly.pdbx_seq_one_letter_code
_entity_poly.pdbx_strand_id
1 'polypeptide(L)'
;MPSISRREYLAVSATTVLAATAGCQTNSCTPTDPGVAQWPQTRASPHNTNAVPDQPTLTAGGDYWASSLADDIDITGLVATNDTAVVVGRAPREQSGIVTTVQLDDGSSETTHELNRRPTGPPALAGSIAVTPVLGDYTEPSTGGIVALDTASWTTTWTHDTAGRPNPPTVADDLLVATSDRGDVTALDTFTGDTQWARSFGDDHQRASIPAPPAVDDDHVYITADGSAAQGIYALDRETGETQWGIPGPNIPEPLVRTEDIVLASYDRYELVAFDATSGDRQWSKAMYDGDLFAPAVGHRRVFSADKETVYALAVESGDVQWEQALDVAGPPLVVGESVVVPTTDRTVGLSIEDGSELWAVSEASSTGRVPVSHGLIYTSGNTVTLRTNCE
;
A
#
# COMPACT_ATOMS: atom_id res chain seq x y z
N MET A 1 -41.51 -80.09 -3.50
CA MET A 1 -40.34 -80.56 -2.71
C MET A 1 -39.07 -80.00 -3.36
N PRO A 2 -38.08 -79.62 -2.55
CA PRO A 2 -37.52 -78.27 -2.34
C PRO A 2 -36.30 -77.98 -3.25
N SER A 3 -35.54 -76.88 -3.26
CA SER A 3 -35.00 -75.98 -2.21
C SER A 3 -34.26 -74.81 -2.91
N ILE A 4 -34.44 -73.52 -2.54
CA ILE A 4 -33.60 -72.68 -1.65
C ILE A 4 -32.10 -72.53 -2.04
N SER A 5 -31.64 -71.25 -2.08
CA SER A 5 -30.29 -70.70 -1.78
C SER A 5 -29.60 -70.00 -2.97
N ARG A 6 -29.50 -68.65 -3.06
CA ARG A 6 -28.67 -67.64 -2.34
C ARG A 6 -27.15 -67.66 -2.71
N ARG A 7 -26.66 -66.45 -3.06
CA ARG A 7 -25.27 -65.91 -3.13
C ARG A 7 -24.52 -65.90 -4.49
N GLU A 8 -24.47 -64.70 -5.08
CA GLU A 8 -23.32 -63.77 -5.14
C GLU A 8 -21.87 -64.24 -5.43
N TYR A 9 -21.23 -63.47 -6.33
CA TYR A 9 -19.81 -63.13 -6.52
C TYR A 9 -18.83 -64.14 -7.16
N LEU A 10 -18.43 -63.86 -8.42
CA LEU A 10 -17.07 -63.41 -8.85
C LEU A 10 -16.84 -63.73 -10.33
N ALA A 11 -16.67 -62.69 -11.15
CA ALA A 11 -15.91 -62.79 -12.40
C ALA A 11 -15.14 -61.48 -12.59
N VAL A 12 -13.84 -61.57 -12.30
CA VAL A 12 -12.83 -60.54 -12.53
C VAL A 12 -12.65 -60.35 -14.04
N SER A 13 -12.68 -59.10 -14.49
CA SER A 13 -12.16 -58.71 -15.80
C SER A 13 -11.37 -57.43 -15.61
N ALA A 14 -10.06 -57.57 -15.46
CA ALA A 14 -9.12 -56.46 -15.40
C ALA A 14 -9.09 -55.78 -16.77
N THR A 15 -9.53 -54.53 -16.82
CA THR A 15 -9.31 -53.66 -17.99
C THR A 15 -8.33 -52.58 -17.54
N THR A 16 -7.12 -52.64 -18.08
CA THR A 16 -6.03 -51.71 -17.84
C THR A 16 -6.42 -50.33 -18.37
N VAL A 17 -6.80 -49.42 -17.49
CA VAL A 17 -6.86 -47.98 -17.81
C VAL A 17 -5.44 -47.46 -17.67
N LEU A 18 -4.82 -47.09 -18.79
CA LEU A 18 -3.65 -46.22 -18.80
C LEU A 18 -4.09 -44.86 -18.24
N ALA A 19 -3.91 -44.67 -16.93
CA ALA A 19 -3.91 -43.36 -16.33
C ALA A 19 -2.66 -42.65 -16.85
N ALA A 20 -2.83 -41.79 -17.85
CA ALA A 20 -1.89 -40.72 -18.07
C ALA A 20 -1.99 -39.79 -16.86
N THR A 21 -1.17 -40.04 -15.85
CA THR A 21 -0.86 -38.99 -14.87
C THR A 21 -0.21 -37.89 -15.67
N ALA A 22 -0.96 -36.83 -15.96
CA ALA A 22 -0.37 -35.54 -16.24
C ALA A 22 0.47 -35.23 -14.99
N GLY A 23 1.76 -35.54 -15.06
CA GLY A 23 2.69 -35.13 -14.04
C GLY A 23 2.62 -33.63 -14.03
N CYS A 24 2.15 -33.06 -12.92
CA CYS A 24 2.48 -31.68 -12.60
C CYS A 24 4.00 -31.61 -12.69
N GLN A 25 4.51 -31.01 -13.76
CA GLN A 25 5.84 -30.45 -13.72
C GLN A 25 5.76 -29.34 -12.68
N THR A 26 6.03 -29.69 -11.42
CA THR A 26 6.55 -28.70 -10.49
C THR A 26 7.88 -28.31 -11.11
N ASN A 27 7.90 -27.24 -11.90
CA ASN A 27 9.15 -26.53 -12.14
C ASN A 27 9.73 -26.32 -10.74
N SER A 28 10.86 -26.96 -10.45
CA SER A 28 11.55 -26.78 -9.19
C SER A 28 12.03 -25.33 -9.19
N CYS A 29 11.23 -24.44 -8.63
CA CYS A 29 11.64 -23.08 -8.36
C CYS A 29 12.66 -23.15 -7.24
N THR A 30 13.88 -22.68 -7.51
CA THR A 30 14.83 -22.31 -6.47
C THR A 30 14.67 -20.81 -6.29
N PRO A 31 14.06 -20.34 -5.19
CA PRO A 31 13.94 -18.92 -4.89
C PRO A 31 15.30 -18.23 -4.87
N THR A 32 15.39 -17.09 -5.54
CA THR A 32 16.59 -16.24 -5.60
C THR A 32 16.74 -15.39 -4.35
N ASP A 33 17.95 -14.90 -4.12
CA ASP A 33 18.22 -13.88 -3.11
C ASP A 33 17.29 -12.66 -3.32
N PRO A 34 16.59 -12.22 -2.27
CA PRO A 34 15.58 -11.16 -2.40
C PRO A 34 16.18 -9.80 -2.76
N GLY A 35 17.49 -9.61 -2.55
CA GLY A 35 18.14 -8.31 -2.63
C GLY A 35 17.62 -7.36 -1.57
N VAL A 36 17.47 -6.09 -1.94
CA VAL A 36 17.07 -5.02 -1.02
C VAL A 36 15.68 -4.47 -1.33
N ALA A 37 15.03 -3.91 -0.32
CA ALA A 37 13.77 -3.20 -0.42
C ALA A 37 13.98 -1.68 -0.58
N GLN A 38 13.07 -1.04 -1.30
CA GLN A 38 13.02 0.41 -1.49
C GLN A 38 11.58 0.90 -1.29
N TRP A 39 11.02 0.58 -0.13
CA TRP A 39 9.63 0.90 0.23
C TRP A 39 9.55 1.51 1.63
N PRO A 40 10.14 2.70 1.84
CA PRO A 40 10.27 3.30 3.17
C PRO A 40 8.95 3.74 3.81
N GLN A 41 7.91 3.98 3.01
CA GLN A 41 6.65 4.54 3.49
C GLN A 41 5.48 4.08 2.63
N THR A 42 4.27 4.45 3.06
CA THR A 42 3.04 4.18 2.30
C THR A 42 3.20 4.68 0.86
N ARG A 43 2.85 3.83 -0.12
CA ARG A 43 2.97 4.12 -1.56
C ARG A 43 4.38 4.52 -2.04
N ALA A 44 5.40 3.95 -1.40
CA ALA A 44 6.83 4.02 -1.74
C ALA A 44 7.54 5.37 -1.53
N SER A 45 6.90 6.48 -1.86
CA SER A 45 7.55 7.79 -2.00
C SER A 45 6.65 8.90 -1.47
N PRO A 46 7.20 10.09 -1.17
CA PRO A 46 6.38 11.25 -0.80
C PRO A 46 5.41 11.68 -1.90
N HIS A 47 5.65 11.25 -3.14
CA HIS A 47 4.79 11.49 -4.29
C HIS A 47 3.59 10.52 -4.42
N ASN A 48 3.47 9.52 -3.55
CA ASN A 48 2.43 8.48 -3.57
C ASN A 48 2.37 7.64 -4.86
N THR A 49 3.49 7.50 -5.57
CA THR A 49 3.56 6.83 -6.89
C THR A 49 3.20 5.34 -6.86
N ASN A 50 3.30 4.69 -5.69
CA ASN A 50 3.06 3.26 -5.51
C ASN A 50 3.87 2.41 -6.51
N ALA A 51 5.14 2.74 -6.67
CA ALA A 51 5.98 2.23 -7.74
C ALA A 51 7.46 2.15 -7.35
N VAL A 52 8.12 1.10 -7.84
CA VAL A 52 9.58 0.90 -7.83
C VAL A 52 10.03 0.42 -9.22
N PRO A 53 9.96 1.28 -10.25
CA PRO A 53 10.16 0.88 -11.65
C PRO A 53 11.60 0.45 -11.98
N ASP A 54 12.57 0.84 -11.15
CA ASP A 54 13.98 0.51 -11.33
C ASP A 54 14.36 -0.87 -10.74
N GLN A 55 13.44 -1.52 -10.00
CA GLN A 55 13.65 -2.87 -9.51
C GLN A 55 13.48 -3.90 -10.65
N PRO A 56 14.11 -5.08 -10.55
CA PRO A 56 13.85 -6.20 -11.44
C PRO A 56 12.35 -6.55 -11.55
N THR A 57 11.93 -6.92 -12.76
CA THR A 57 10.57 -7.40 -13.01
C THR A 57 10.30 -8.69 -12.24
N LEU A 58 9.17 -8.74 -11.53
CA LEU A 58 8.78 -9.92 -10.76
C LEU A 58 8.26 -11.04 -11.66
N THR A 59 8.41 -12.27 -11.18
CA THR A 59 7.88 -13.50 -11.77
C THR A 59 6.92 -14.18 -10.80
N ALA A 60 6.28 -15.27 -11.23
CA ALA A 60 5.47 -16.09 -10.34
C ALA A 60 6.24 -16.60 -9.11
N GLY A 61 7.56 -16.75 -9.22
CA GLY A 61 8.45 -17.01 -8.09
C GLY A 61 8.11 -18.25 -7.24
N GLY A 62 8.73 -18.30 -6.06
CA GLY A 62 8.48 -19.29 -5.01
C GLY A 62 8.72 -18.68 -3.63
N ASP A 63 8.09 -19.25 -2.61
CA ASP A 63 8.24 -18.77 -1.23
C ASP A 63 9.70 -18.97 -0.81
N TYR A 64 10.36 -17.86 -0.47
CA TYR A 64 11.74 -17.84 -0.01
C TYR A 64 11.80 -18.16 1.50
N TRP A 65 10.92 -17.53 2.29
CA TRP A 65 10.60 -17.92 3.66
C TRP A 65 9.20 -17.47 4.07
N ALA A 66 8.68 -18.07 5.15
CA ALA A 66 7.49 -17.63 5.84
C ALA A 66 7.73 -17.66 7.35
N SER A 67 7.48 -16.53 8.01
CA SER A 67 7.73 -16.33 9.44
C SER A 67 6.45 -15.90 10.13
N SER A 68 6.05 -16.64 11.16
CA SER A 68 4.97 -16.23 12.04
C SER A 68 5.54 -15.30 13.12
N LEU A 69 4.96 -14.11 13.21
CA LEU A 69 5.21 -13.21 14.33
C LEU A 69 4.55 -13.78 15.60
N ALA A 70 4.75 -13.12 16.74
CA ALA A 70 4.14 -13.55 18.00
C ALA A 70 2.63 -13.83 17.86
N ASP A 71 2.15 -14.79 18.65
CA ASP A 71 0.77 -15.26 18.55
C ASP A 71 -0.23 -14.11 18.73
N ASP A 72 -1.30 -14.15 17.93
CA ASP A 72 -2.42 -13.22 17.90
C ASP A 72 -2.14 -11.83 17.28
N ILE A 73 -0.93 -11.43 16.84
CA ILE A 73 -0.72 -10.08 16.26
C ILE A 73 -1.62 -9.82 15.04
N ASP A 74 -2.37 -8.71 15.09
CA ASP A 74 -3.09 -8.12 13.97
C ASP A 74 -2.21 -7.06 13.32
N ILE A 75 -1.66 -7.38 12.14
CA ILE A 75 -0.73 -6.51 11.40
C ILE A 75 -1.51 -5.36 10.79
N THR A 76 -1.12 -4.13 11.11
CA THR A 76 -1.75 -2.90 10.60
C THR A 76 -0.87 -2.16 9.59
N GLY A 77 0.42 -2.47 9.53
CA GLY A 77 1.36 -1.76 8.68
C GLY A 77 2.61 -2.56 8.36
N LEU A 78 3.13 -2.37 7.14
CA LEU A 78 4.39 -2.96 6.68
C LEU A 78 5.10 -1.98 5.75
N VAL A 79 6.41 -1.82 5.96
CA VAL A 79 7.34 -1.14 5.07
C VAL A 79 8.67 -1.91 5.05
N ALA A 80 9.51 -1.68 4.05
CA ALA A 80 10.81 -2.33 3.99
C ALA A 80 11.85 -1.45 3.30
N THR A 81 13.05 -1.41 3.86
CA THR A 81 14.20 -0.70 3.28
C THR A 81 15.45 -1.52 3.48
N ASN A 82 16.36 -1.51 2.51
CA ASN A 82 17.58 -2.30 2.57
C ASN A 82 17.24 -3.78 2.79
N ASP A 83 17.84 -4.41 3.79
CA ASP A 83 17.68 -5.81 4.18
C ASP A 83 16.64 -6.03 5.30
N THR A 84 15.90 -4.98 5.69
CA THR A 84 14.99 -5.04 6.85
C THR A 84 13.58 -4.59 6.48
N ALA A 85 12.59 -5.41 6.84
CA ALA A 85 11.20 -5.03 6.91
C ALA A 85 10.81 -4.60 8.32
N VAL A 86 9.94 -3.59 8.43
CA VAL A 86 9.38 -3.10 9.68
C VAL A 86 7.88 -3.37 9.66
N VAL A 87 7.45 -4.29 10.50
CA VAL A 87 6.06 -4.67 10.69
C VAL A 87 5.53 -3.97 11.93
N VAL A 88 4.37 -3.36 11.78
CA VAL A 88 3.65 -2.74 12.88
C VAL A 88 2.29 -3.43 13.03
N GLY A 89 1.93 -3.74 14.26
CA GLY A 89 0.68 -4.41 14.56
C GLY A 89 0.26 -4.25 16.01
N ARG A 90 -0.81 -4.93 16.38
CA ARG A 90 -1.33 -4.94 17.75
C ARG A 90 -1.57 -6.36 18.24
N ALA A 91 -1.34 -6.60 19.52
CA ALA A 91 -1.86 -7.79 20.17
C ALA A 91 -3.37 -7.59 20.48
N PRO A 92 -4.29 -8.51 20.15
CA PRO A 92 -5.74 -8.30 20.21
C PRO A 92 -6.28 -8.08 21.62
N ARG A 93 -5.56 -8.59 22.63
CA ARG A 93 -5.90 -8.40 24.05
C ARG A 93 -5.29 -7.14 24.64
N GLU A 94 -4.40 -6.48 23.90
CA GLU A 94 -3.64 -5.35 24.38
C GLU A 94 -4.14 -4.05 23.76
N GLN A 95 -3.91 -2.96 24.48
CA GLN A 95 -4.19 -1.63 23.98
C GLN A 95 -2.93 -0.98 23.40
N SER A 96 -1.78 -1.66 23.50
CA SER A 96 -0.50 -1.29 22.92
C SER A 96 -0.35 -1.90 21.53
N GLY A 97 0.38 -1.22 20.67
CA GLY A 97 0.95 -1.81 19.47
C GLY A 97 2.41 -2.16 19.65
N ILE A 98 2.91 -2.96 18.73
CA ILE A 98 4.29 -3.39 18.69
C ILE A 98 4.92 -3.05 17.35
N VAL A 99 6.23 -2.83 17.38
CA VAL A 99 7.08 -2.73 16.20
C VAL A 99 8.00 -3.93 16.18
N THR A 100 7.98 -4.67 15.07
CA THR A 100 8.80 -5.86 14.85
C THR A 100 9.62 -5.67 13.59
N THR A 101 10.92 -5.89 13.69
CA THR A 101 11.80 -5.96 12.52
C THR A 101 11.84 -7.40 12.01
N VAL A 102 11.92 -7.56 10.69
CA VAL A 102 12.07 -8.85 10.01
C VAL A 102 13.19 -8.74 8.99
N GLN A 103 14.18 -9.63 9.05
CA GLN A 103 15.29 -9.67 8.11
C GLN A 103 14.85 -10.32 6.80
N LEU A 104 15.23 -9.74 5.66
CA LEU A 104 14.80 -10.22 4.35
C LEU A 104 15.52 -11.50 3.92
N ASP A 105 16.75 -11.72 4.37
CA ASP A 105 17.61 -12.84 3.97
C ASP A 105 17.22 -14.18 4.57
N ASP A 106 16.61 -14.20 5.75
CA ASP A 106 16.23 -15.44 6.45
C ASP A 106 14.87 -15.41 7.15
N GLY A 107 14.18 -14.26 7.18
CA GLY A 107 12.88 -14.11 7.83
C GLY A 107 12.95 -14.08 9.36
N SER A 108 14.14 -14.01 9.95
CA SER A 108 14.30 -13.84 11.39
C SER A 108 13.68 -12.51 11.83
N SER A 109 13.02 -12.52 13.00
CA SER A 109 12.26 -11.37 13.47
C SER A 109 12.53 -11.05 14.93
N GLU A 110 12.55 -9.76 15.27
CA GLU A 110 12.74 -9.27 16.64
C GLU A 110 11.69 -8.19 16.97
N THR A 111 10.90 -8.41 18.02
CA THR A 111 10.04 -7.35 18.58
C THR A 111 10.93 -6.30 19.23
N THR A 112 10.97 -5.12 18.62
CA THR A 112 11.97 -4.10 18.96
C THR A 112 11.40 -2.94 19.76
N HIS A 113 10.08 -2.70 19.72
CA HIS A 113 9.45 -1.65 20.52
C HIS A 113 7.98 -1.93 20.88
N GLU A 114 7.58 -1.48 22.08
CA GLU A 114 6.19 -1.38 22.54
C GLU A 114 5.71 0.07 22.42
N LEU A 115 4.78 0.35 21.51
CA LEU A 115 4.29 1.71 21.22
C LEU A 115 3.44 2.31 22.34
N ASN A 116 2.90 1.48 23.25
CA ASN A 116 1.93 1.84 24.28
C ASN A 116 0.66 2.54 23.74
N ARG A 117 0.49 2.59 22.42
CA ARG A 117 -0.63 3.17 21.67
C ARG A 117 -0.91 2.29 20.47
N ARG A 118 -2.16 2.30 19.98
CA ARG A 118 -2.58 1.42 18.88
C ARG A 118 -2.17 1.99 17.53
N PRO A 119 -1.34 1.31 16.73
CA PRO A 119 -0.98 1.76 15.40
C PRO A 119 -2.17 1.69 14.45
N THR A 120 -2.24 2.66 13.53
CA THR A 120 -3.35 2.80 12.58
C THR A 120 -3.00 2.46 11.14
N GLY A 121 -1.70 2.28 10.84
CA GLY A 121 -1.24 2.01 9.47
C GLY A 121 0.28 1.81 9.40
N PRO A 122 0.83 1.70 8.18
CA PRO A 122 2.26 1.59 7.95
C PRO A 122 3.05 2.78 8.54
N PRO A 123 4.25 2.53 9.11
CA PRO A 123 5.14 3.61 9.50
C PRO A 123 5.83 4.21 8.26
N ALA A 124 6.53 5.33 8.45
CA ALA A 124 7.47 5.88 7.47
C ALA A 124 8.91 5.78 8.02
N LEU A 125 9.85 5.31 7.21
CA LEU A 125 11.26 5.18 7.53
C LEU A 125 12.06 6.28 6.82
N ALA A 126 12.85 7.04 7.57
CA ALA A 126 13.71 8.08 7.04
C ALA A 126 15.06 8.10 7.78
N GLY A 127 16.06 7.46 7.18
CA GLY A 127 17.40 7.37 7.76
C GLY A 127 17.39 6.73 9.16
N SER A 128 17.64 7.55 10.18
CA SER A 128 17.71 7.12 11.57
C SER A 128 16.36 7.09 12.30
N ILE A 129 15.25 7.39 11.64
CA ILE A 129 13.94 7.46 12.31
C ILE A 129 12.85 6.62 11.63
N ALA A 130 12.00 6.00 12.45
CA ALA A 130 10.78 5.31 12.06
C ALA A 130 9.57 5.98 12.72
N VAL A 131 8.65 6.50 11.92
CA VAL A 131 7.49 7.27 12.41
C VAL A 131 6.21 6.50 12.20
N THR A 132 5.56 6.11 13.29
CA THR A 132 4.38 5.24 13.29
C THR A 132 3.12 6.04 13.65
N PRO A 133 2.05 6.00 12.83
CA PRO A 133 0.77 6.61 13.17
C PRO A 133 0.04 5.76 14.22
N VAL A 134 -0.50 6.40 15.25
CA VAL A 134 -1.14 5.74 16.39
C VAL A 134 -2.42 6.45 16.83
N LEU A 135 -3.37 5.71 17.39
CA LEU A 135 -4.52 6.27 18.11
C LEU A 135 -4.08 6.85 19.46
N GLY A 136 -4.92 7.72 20.00
CA GLY A 136 -4.78 8.26 21.35
C GLY A 136 -4.88 7.18 22.41
N ASP A 137 -4.52 7.54 23.64
CA ASP A 137 -4.72 6.65 24.78
C ASP A 137 -6.23 6.43 25.02
N TYR A 138 -6.58 5.36 25.73
CA TYR A 138 -7.94 4.92 25.99
C TYR A 138 -8.82 6.02 26.62
N THR A 139 -8.22 6.95 27.37
CA THR A 139 -8.92 8.08 27.97
C THR A 139 -9.32 9.16 26.95
N GLU A 140 -8.69 9.18 25.78
CA GLU A 140 -8.89 10.18 24.71
C GLU A 140 -9.03 9.50 23.33
N PRO A 141 -10.01 8.59 23.14
CA PRO A 141 -10.11 7.74 21.95
C PRO A 141 -10.45 8.50 20.67
N SER A 142 -10.80 9.79 20.77
CA SER A 142 -11.03 10.70 19.65
C SER A 142 -9.77 11.44 19.19
N THR A 143 -8.62 11.13 19.79
CA THR A 143 -7.31 11.70 19.44
C THR A 143 -6.42 10.62 18.82
N GLY A 144 -5.28 11.05 18.33
CA GLY A 144 -4.26 10.19 17.75
C GLY A 144 -2.94 10.92 17.70
N GLY A 145 -2.02 10.43 16.90
CA GLY A 145 -0.74 11.08 16.73
C GLY A 145 0.26 10.19 16.03
N ILE A 146 1.51 10.56 16.15
CA ILE A 146 2.64 9.82 15.61
C ILE A 146 3.68 9.62 16.71
N VAL A 147 4.33 8.46 16.67
CA VAL A 147 5.46 8.10 17.54
C VAL A 147 6.67 7.92 16.65
N ALA A 148 7.75 8.64 16.94
CA ALA A 148 9.00 8.51 16.21
C ALA A 148 10.03 7.77 17.04
N LEU A 149 10.63 6.74 16.44
CA LEU A 149 11.59 5.84 17.06
C LEU A 149 12.94 5.99 16.36
N ASP A 150 14.04 5.99 17.11
CA ASP A 150 15.37 5.79 16.54
C ASP A 150 15.48 4.38 15.93
N THR A 151 15.95 4.24 14.69
CA THR A 151 15.98 2.92 14.01
C THR A 151 17.14 2.03 14.45
N ALA A 152 18.12 2.55 15.19
CA ALA A 152 19.24 1.76 15.72
C ALA A 152 18.93 1.19 17.12
N SER A 153 18.31 1.98 17.99
CA SER A 153 17.95 1.56 19.36
C SER A 153 16.47 1.20 19.53
N TRP A 154 15.61 1.53 18.57
CA TRP A 154 14.16 1.38 18.64
C TRP A 154 13.56 2.01 19.89
N THR A 155 14.10 3.16 20.31
CA THR A 155 13.58 3.95 21.44
C THR A 155 12.87 5.19 20.93
N THR A 156 11.81 5.61 21.63
CA THR A 156 11.09 6.83 21.28
C THR A 156 12.00 8.06 21.38
N THR A 157 12.10 8.79 20.28
CA THR A 157 12.82 10.06 20.18
C THR A 157 11.89 11.23 20.46
N TRP A 158 10.73 11.24 19.78
CA TRP A 158 9.70 12.27 19.95
C TRP A 158 8.31 11.72 19.61
N THR A 159 7.28 12.46 20.01
CA THR A 159 5.88 12.17 19.71
C THR A 159 5.16 13.47 19.33
N HIS A 160 4.17 13.37 18.45
CA HIS A 160 3.29 14.49 18.11
C HIS A 160 1.85 14.02 18.14
N ASP A 161 0.99 14.74 18.85
CA ASP A 161 -0.43 14.40 18.96
C ASP A 161 -1.24 15.17 17.91
N THR A 162 -2.29 14.52 17.41
CA THR A 162 -3.22 15.05 16.40
C THR A 162 -4.64 14.92 16.92
N ALA A 163 -5.54 15.80 16.49
CA ALA A 163 -6.96 15.52 16.70
C ALA A 163 -7.39 14.42 15.72
N GLY A 164 -8.21 13.48 16.17
CA GLY A 164 -8.72 12.41 15.31
C GLY A 164 -7.73 11.27 15.04
N ARG A 165 -8.11 10.44 14.09
CA ARG A 165 -7.30 9.30 13.63
C ARG A 165 -6.28 9.79 12.61
N PRO A 166 -4.97 9.54 12.81
CA PRO A 166 -3.93 9.93 11.87
C PRO A 166 -3.91 8.99 10.66
N ASN A 167 -3.64 9.56 9.49
CA ASN A 167 -3.19 8.82 8.32
C ASN A 167 -1.73 8.38 8.50
N PRO A 168 -1.25 7.41 7.70
CA PRO A 168 0.19 7.21 7.54
C PRO A 168 0.92 8.53 7.25
N PRO A 169 2.03 8.83 7.96
CA PRO A 169 2.77 10.06 7.75
C PRO A 169 3.51 10.01 6.39
N THR A 170 3.63 11.16 5.75
CA THR A 170 4.44 11.31 4.53
C THR A 170 5.75 12.00 4.89
N VAL A 171 6.88 11.39 4.54
CA VAL A 171 8.22 11.94 4.76
C VAL A 171 8.88 12.29 3.44
N ALA A 172 9.27 13.54 3.29
CA ALA A 172 9.98 14.12 2.16
C ALA A 172 11.23 14.85 2.68
N ASP A 173 12.35 14.12 2.72
CA ASP A 173 13.63 14.58 3.28
C ASP A 173 13.52 15.06 4.74
N ASP A 174 13.73 16.35 4.96
CA ASP A 174 13.70 17.02 6.27
C ASP A 174 12.28 17.38 6.74
N LEU A 175 11.27 17.16 5.89
CA LEU A 175 9.88 17.45 6.17
C LEU A 175 9.07 16.16 6.37
N LEU A 176 8.37 16.08 7.49
CA LEU A 176 7.31 15.11 7.75
C LEU A 176 5.96 15.81 7.79
N VAL A 177 4.99 15.32 7.02
CA VAL A 177 3.61 15.82 7.05
C VAL A 177 2.70 14.78 7.70
N ALA A 178 2.09 15.17 8.82
CA ALA A 178 1.08 14.41 9.53
C ALA A 178 -0.31 14.96 9.23
N THR A 179 -1.25 14.07 8.92
CA THR A 179 -2.65 14.45 8.64
C THR A 179 -3.63 13.58 9.40
N SER A 180 -4.86 14.07 9.62
CA SER A 180 -5.89 13.31 10.33
C SER A 180 -7.30 13.48 9.77
N ASP A 181 -8.19 12.57 10.16
CA ASP A 181 -9.63 12.64 9.87
C ASP A 181 -10.38 13.78 10.61
N ARG A 182 -9.64 14.66 11.31
CA ARG A 182 -10.17 15.88 11.95
C ARG A 182 -9.47 17.14 11.46
N GLY A 183 -9.04 17.14 10.20
CA GLY A 183 -8.70 18.36 9.47
C GLY A 183 -7.32 18.91 9.78
N ASP A 184 -6.58 18.27 10.68
CA ASP A 184 -5.24 18.72 11.05
C ASP A 184 -4.26 18.30 9.95
N VAL A 185 -3.43 19.25 9.53
CA VAL A 185 -2.30 19.07 8.61
C VAL A 185 -1.12 19.78 9.23
N THR A 186 -0.12 19.02 9.66
CA THR A 186 1.04 19.56 10.37
C THR A 186 2.32 19.15 9.67
N ALA A 187 3.16 20.13 9.36
CA ALA A 187 4.53 19.93 8.94
C ALA A 187 5.47 19.97 10.14
N LEU A 188 6.30 18.94 10.23
CA LEU A 188 7.27 18.75 11.30
C LEU A 188 8.66 18.55 10.69
N ASP A 189 9.69 18.98 11.40
CA ASP A 189 11.04 18.47 11.15
C ASP A 189 11.06 16.95 11.37
N THR A 190 11.53 16.21 10.36
CA THR A 190 11.53 14.74 10.37
C THR A 190 12.29 14.15 11.58
N PHE A 191 13.34 14.81 12.05
CA PHE A 191 14.26 14.25 13.05
C PHE A 191 13.98 14.75 14.46
N THR A 192 13.55 15.99 14.63
CA THR A 192 13.27 16.59 15.95
C THR A 192 11.79 16.56 16.33
N GLY A 193 10.88 16.47 15.35
CA GLY A 193 9.45 16.60 15.56
C GLY A 193 8.99 18.04 15.83
N ASP A 194 9.86 19.03 15.63
CA ASP A 194 9.53 20.44 15.79
C ASP A 194 8.55 20.89 14.71
N THR A 195 7.46 21.54 15.11
CA THR A 195 6.48 22.08 14.17
C THR A 195 7.06 23.22 13.34
N GLN A 196 7.10 23.02 12.01
CA GLN A 196 7.42 24.07 11.06
C GLN A 196 6.18 24.93 10.78
N TRP A 197 5.05 24.28 10.47
CA TRP A 197 3.75 24.93 10.34
C TRP A 197 2.61 23.95 10.63
N ALA A 198 1.42 24.50 10.91
CA ALA A 198 0.21 23.72 11.13
C ALA A 198 -1.00 24.41 10.53
N ARG A 199 -1.92 23.63 9.97
CA ARG A 199 -3.19 24.07 9.39
C ARG A 199 -4.32 23.19 9.91
N SER A 200 -5.49 23.78 10.06
CA SER A 200 -6.73 23.05 10.30
C SER A 200 -7.73 23.39 9.21
N PHE A 201 -8.31 22.36 8.59
CA PHE A 201 -9.32 22.49 7.54
C PHE A 201 -10.74 22.31 8.12
N GLY A 202 -11.69 23.09 7.58
CA GLY A 202 -13.07 23.18 8.08
C GLY A 202 -13.31 24.44 8.92
N ASP A 203 -14.41 24.45 9.67
CA ASP A 203 -14.76 25.54 10.58
C ASP A 203 -14.96 25.05 12.03
N ASP A 204 -15.19 25.99 12.95
CA ASP A 204 -15.36 25.72 14.39
C ASP A 204 -16.52 24.75 14.71
N HIS A 205 -17.48 24.60 13.80
CA HIS A 205 -18.65 23.73 13.96
C HIS A 205 -18.47 22.38 13.25
N GLN A 206 -17.73 22.36 12.13
CA GLN A 206 -17.46 21.17 11.33
C GLN A 206 -16.03 21.21 10.76
N ARG A 207 -15.12 20.49 11.43
CA ARG A 207 -13.80 20.20 10.86
C ARG A 207 -13.96 19.34 9.62
N ALA A 208 -13.15 19.61 8.60
CA ALA A 208 -13.03 18.73 7.46
C ALA A 208 -12.29 17.45 7.87
N SER A 209 -12.53 16.36 7.15
CA SER A 209 -11.70 15.16 7.20
C SER A 209 -10.59 15.29 6.16
N ILE A 210 -9.35 14.91 6.51
CA ILE A 210 -8.29 14.64 5.53
C ILE A 210 -8.24 13.12 5.37
N PRO A 211 -8.85 12.54 4.32
CA PRO A 211 -9.12 11.10 4.27
C PRO A 211 -7.89 10.25 3.89
N ALA A 212 -6.84 10.86 3.35
CA ALA A 212 -5.68 10.17 2.81
C ALA A 212 -4.35 10.85 3.18
N PRO A 213 -3.22 10.11 3.17
CA PRO A 213 -1.89 10.69 3.21
C PRO A 213 -1.67 11.74 2.11
N PRO A 214 -0.96 12.84 2.41
CA PRO A 214 -0.62 13.85 1.41
C PRO A 214 0.40 13.32 0.39
N ALA A 215 0.42 13.94 -0.79
CA ALA A 215 1.58 13.90 -1.68
C ALA A 215 2.42 15.16 -1.47
N VAL A 216 3.74 15.05 -1.50
CA VAL A 216 4.67 16.15 -1.23
C VAL A 216 5.76 16.16 -2.30
N ASP A 217 5.96 17.29 -2.97
CA ASP A 217 7.13 17.55 -3.82
C ASP A 217 8.04 18.63 -3.22
N ASP A 218 8.96 19.17 -4.01
CA ASP A 218 9.92 20.18 -3.58
C ASP A 218 9.26 21.52 -3.18
N ASP A 219 8.09 21.83 -3.73
CA ASP A 219 7.43 23.14 -3.60
C ASP A 219 6.10 23.07 -2.82
N HIS A 220 5.42 21.92 -2.84
CA HIS A 220 4.04 21.78 -2.37
C HIS A 220 3.75 20.54 -1.53
N VAL A 221 2.76 20.69 -0.66
CA VAL A 221 2.01 19.61 0.00
C VAL A 221 0.60 19.57 -0.59
N TYR A 222 0.24 18.47 -1.25
CA TYR A 222 -1.06 18.21 -1.84
C TYR A 222 -1.92 17.36 -0.92
N ILE A 223 -3.12 17.84 -0.61
CA ILE A 223 -4.10 17.13 0.23
C ILE A 223 -5.49 17.11 -0.42
N THR A 224 -6.32 16.17 0.02
CA THR A 224 -7.76 16.24 -0.14
C THR A 224 -8.42 16.60 1.19
N ALA A 225 -9.49 17.39 1.14
CA ALA A 225 -10.32 17.68 2.30
C ALA A 225 -11.77 17.36 1.98
N ASP A 226 -12.49 16.83 2.97
CA ASP A 226 -13.93 16.56 2.89
C ASP A 226 -14.66 17.19 4.08
N GLY A 227 -15.40 18.26 3.83
CA GLY A 227 -16.13 19.01 4.84
C GLY A 227 -16.94 20.15 4.24
N SER A 228 -17.97 20.61 4.95
CA SER A 228 -18.88 21.63 4.43
C SER A 228 -18.23 22.98 4.12
N ALA A 229 -17.16 23.33 4.86
CA ALA A 229 -16.39 24.56 4.67
C ALA A 229 -15.10 24.37 3.86
N ALA A 230 -14.65 23.13 3.65
CA ALA A 230 -13.44 22.80 2.89
C ALA A 230 -13.61 21.43 2.23
N GLN A 231 -13.77 21.42 0.90
CA GLN A 231 -14.04 20.21 0.13
C GLN A 231 -13.30 20.26 -1.22
N GLY A 232 -12.53 19.21 -1.52
CA GLY A 232 -11.77 19.09 -2.77
C GLY A 232 -10.27 18.97 -2.55
N ILE A 233 -9.48 19.51 -3.49
CA ILE A 233 -8.01 19.40 -3.51
C ILE A 233 -7.39 20.72 -3.12
N TYR A 234 -6.31 20.69 -2.34
CA TYR A 234 -5.51 21.87 -2.01
C TYR A 234 -4.03 21.58 -2.21
N ALA A 235 -3.32 22.54 -2.82
CA ALA A 235 -1.86 22.61 -2.77
C ALA A 235 -1.44 23.68 -1.78
N LEU A 236 -0.65 23.27 -0.82
CA LEU A 236 -0.08 24.12 0.20
C LEU A 236 1.39 24.33 -0.11
N ASP A 237 1.89 25.52 0.12
CA ASP A 237 3.30 25.82 0.12
C ASP A 237 4.05 24.91 1.11
N ARG A 238 5.10 24.24 0.65
CA ARG A 238 5.86 23.27 1.47
C ARG A 238 6.45 23.90 2.73
N GLU A 239 6.91 25.15 2.66
CA GLU A 239 7.64 25.82 3.74
C GLU A 239 6.71 26.53 4.73
N THR A 240 5.55 27.02 4.28
CA THR A 240 4.67 27.89 5.08
C THR A 240 3.30 27.28 5.37
N GLY A 241 2.87 26.27 4.60
CA GLY A 241 1.53 25.69 4.67
C GLY A 241 0.42 26.62 4.15
N GLU A 242 0.76 27.75 3.52
CA GLU A 242 -0.21 28.64 2.88
C GLU A 242 -0.77 28.00 1.61
N THR A 243 -2.08 28.14 1.38
CA THR A 243 -2.71 27.60 0.17
C THR A 243 -2.25 28.39 -1.06
N GLN A 244 -1.53 27.72 -1.96
CA GLN A 244 -1.11 28.28 -3.25
C GLN A 244 -2.27 28.21 -4.25
N TRP A 245 -2.96 27.07 -4.29
CA TRP A 245 -4.18 26.90 -5.07
C TRP A 245 -5.12 25.86 -4.42
N GLY A 246 -6.40 25.90 -4.82
CA GLY A 246 -7.41 24.96 -4.34
C GLY A 246 -8.49 24.73 -5.39
N ILE A 247 -8.95 23.49 -5.50
CA ILE A 247 -9.94 23.03 -6.46
C ILE A 247 -11.14 22.50 -5.67
N PRO A 248 -12.22 23.29 -5.57
CA PRO A 248 -13.47 22.80 -4.98
C PRO A 248 -14.00 21.62 -5.77
N GLY A 249 -14.31 20.52 -5.09
CA GLY A 249 -14.62 19.26 -5.75
C GLY A 249 -15.41 18.30 -4.88
N PRO A 250 -15.70 17.09 -5.37
CA PRO A 250 -16.32 16.03 -4.57
C PRO A 250 -15.37 15.53 -3.46
N ASN A 251 -15.86 14.61 -2.63
CA ASN A 251 -15.01 13.87 -1.70
C ASN A 251 -14.10 12.92 -2.50
N ILE A 252 -12.79 13.04 -2.28
CA ILE A 252 -11.76 12.19 -2.87
C ILE A 252 -11.07 11.46 -1.72
N PRO A 253 -11.49 10.22 -1.40
CA PRO A 253 -10.95 9.46 -0.27
C PRO A 253 -9.58 8.85 -0.56
N GLU A 254 -9.19 8.80 -1.83
CA GLU A 254 -7.96 8.21 -2.32
C GLU A 254 -6.78 9.19 -2.27
N PRO A 255 -5.54 8.73 -1.97
CA PRO A 255 -4.35 9.55 -2.07
C PRO A 255 -4.16 10.17 -3.46
N LEU A 256 -3.79 11.45 -3.48
CA LEU A 256 -3.31 12.12 -4.69
C LEU A 256 -1.94 11.58 -5.07
N VAL A 257 -1.64 11.55 -6.37
CA VAL A 257 -0.34 11.10 -6.87
C VAL A 257 0.34 12.23 -7.62
N ARG A 258 1.55 12.57 -7.20
CA ARG A 258 2.36 13.63 -7.80
C ARG A 258 3.35 13.02 -8.79
N THR A 259 3.36 13.46 -10.04
CA THR A 259 4.34 12.99 -11.04
C THR A 259 4.61 14.04 -12.13
N GLU A 260 5.87 14.17 -12.56
CA GLU A 260 6.30 15.15 -13.57
C GLU A 260 5.79 16.58 -13.30
N ASP A 261 4.82 17.09 -14.05
CA ASP A 261 4.21 18.41 -13.86
C ASP A 261 2.73 18.33 -13.45
N ILE A 262 2.25 17.14 -13.04
CA ILE A 262 0.84 16.90 -12.73
C ILE A 262 0.60 16.29 -11.35
N VAL A 263 -0.62 16.50 -10.86
CA VAL A 263 -1.25 15.81 -9.73
C VAL A 263 -2.44 15.01 -10.25
N LEU A 264 -2.40 13.71 -10.04
CA LEU A 264 -3.47 12.78 -10.42
C LEU A 264 -4.44 12.57 -9.27
N ALA A 265 -5.73 12.59 -9.57
CA ALA A 265 -6.79 12.35 -8.62
C ALA A 265 -7.86 11.41 -9.21
N SER A 266 -8.29 10.43 -8.41
CA SER A 266 -9.55 9.71 -8.61
C SER A 266 -10.71 10.66 -8.24
N TYR A 267 -10.94 11.65 -9.10
CA TYR A 267 -11.62 12.90 -8.78
C TYR A 267 -13.10 12.72 -8.51
N ASP A 268 -13.82 11.91 -9.29
CA ASP A 268 -15.20 11.52 -9.03
C ASP A 268 -15.31 10.00 -9.20
N ARG A 269 -16.46 9.40 -8.86
CA ARG A 269 -16.69 7.95 -8.88
C ARG A 269 -16.15 7.24 -10.12
N TYR A 270 -16.16 7.90 -11.28
CA TYR A 270 -15.79 7.30 -12.57
C TYR A 270 -14.69 8.06 -13.30
N GLU A 271 -13.99 9.02 -12.67
CA GLU A 271 -13.08 9.90 -13.43
C GLU A 271 -11.70 10.02 -12.79
N LEU A 272 -10.68 9.63 -13.56
CA LEU A 272 -9.29 9.98 -13.28
C LEU A 272 -8.99 11.33 -13.94
N VAL A 273 -8.46 12.27 -13.17
CA VAL A 273 -8.14 13.62 -13.64
C VAL A 273 -6.69 13.95 -13.34
N ALA A 274 -6.00 14.56 -14.31
CA ALA A 274 -4.72 15.19 -14.11
C ALA A 274 -4.88 16.70 -14.01
N PHE A 275 -4.34 17.27 -12.94
CA PHE A 275 -4.24 18.71 -12.73
C PHE A 275 -2.78 19.13 -12.87
N ASP A 276 -2.56 20.32 -13.38
CA ASP A 276 -1.27 20.99 -13.38
C ASP A 276 -0.79 21.18 -11.93
N ALA A 277 0.42 20.71 -11.61
CA ALA A 277 0.95 20.74 -10.25
C ALA A 277 1.19 22.18 -9.73
N THR A 278 1.42 23.14 -10.64
CA THR A 278 1.73 24.54 -10.30
C THR A 278 0.47 25.38 -10.13
N SER A 279 -0.53 25.18 -10.97
CA SER A 279 -1.72 26.05 -11.03
C SER A 279 -3.02 25.39 -10.56
N GLY A 280 -3.08 24.05 -10.53
CA GLY A 280 -4.31 23.31 -10.31
C GLY A 280 -5.23 23.26 -11.54
N ASP A 281 -4.80 23.78 -12.69
CA ASP A 281 -5.61 23.74 -13.91
C ASP A 281 -5.74 22.30 -14.42
N ARG A 282 -6.95 21.92 -14.82
CA ARG A 282 -7.21 20.59 -15.38
C ARG A 282 -6.50 20.42 -16.73
N GLN A 283 -5.57 19.47 -16.81
CA GLN A 283 -4.83 19.15 -18.04
C GLN A 283 -5.59 18.15 -18.91
N TRP A 284 -5.99 17.02 -18.32
CA TRP A 284 -6.78 16.00 -19.00
C TRP A 284 -7.66 15.24 -18.01
N SER A 285 -8.65 14.51 -18.52
CA SER A 285 -9.40 13.54 -17.74
C SER A 285 -9.78 12.32 -18.54
N LYS A 286 -10.00 11.22 -17.82
CA LYS A 286 -10.48 9.97 -18.38
C LYS A 286 -11.61 9.43 -17.53
N ALA A 287 -12.77 9.28 -18.17
CA ALA A 287 -13.87 8.50 -17.63
C ALA A 287 -13.55 7.00 -17.73
N MET A 288 -13.77 6.29 -16.63
CA MET A 288 -13.61 4.85 -16.47
C MET A 288 -14.99 4.18 -16.42
N TYR A 289 -15.02 2.85 -16.60
CA TYR A 289 -16.28 2.13 -16.73
C TYR A 289 -17.03 1.96 -15.40
N ASP A 290 -16.33 1.72 -14.28
CA ASP A 290 -16.94 1.47 -12.97
C ASP A 290 -16.55 2.50 -11.88
N GLY A 291 -17.33 2.50 -10.79
CA GLY A 291 -17.58 3.65 -9.90
C GLY A 291 -16.80 3.75 -8.61
N ASP A 292 -15.75 2.97 -8.43
CA ASP A 292 -14.87 3.02 -7.26
C ASP A 292 -13.41 2.86 -7.74
N LEU A 293 -12.79 3.97 -8.10
CA LEU A 293 -11.39 3.98 -8.55
C LEU A 293 -10.44 3.86 -7.36
N PHE A 294 -9.50 2.94 -7.45
CA PHE A 294 -8.35 2.90 -6.55
C PHE A 294 -7.37 4.03 -6.89
N ALA A 295 -6.59 4.50 -5.91
CA ALA A 295 -5.48 5.42 -6.19
C ALA A 295 -4.49 4.84 -7.23
N PRO A 296 -4.13 5.60 -8.29
CA PRO A 296 -3.32 5.10 -9.40
C PRO A 296 -1.86 4.88 -9.01
N ALA A 297 -1.15 4.02 -9.75
CA ALA A 297 0.30 3.92 -9.70
C ALA A 297 0.95 4.58 -10.92
N VAL A 298 2.17 5.08 -10.78
CA VAL A 298 2.89 5.76 -11.85
C VAL A 298 4.31 5.22 -11.97
N GLY A 299 4.68 4.79 -13.18
CA GLY A 299 6.02 4.34 -13.53
C GLY A 299 6.17 4.24 -15.05
N HIS A 300 7.40 4.31 -15.56
CA HIS A 300 7.68 4.23 -17.01
C HIS A 300 6.88 5.23 -17.87
N ARG A 301 6.66 6.45 -17.38
CA ARG A 301 5.84 7.50 -18.02
C ARG A 301 4.41 7.04 -18.36
N ARG A 302 3.87 6.09 -17.59
CA ARG A 302 2.51 5.60 -17.69
C ARG A 302 1.79 5.73 -16.35
N VAL A 303 0.50 5.95 -16.43
CA VAL A 303 -0.42 5.89 -15.29
C VAL A 303 -1.13 4.55 -15.35
N PHE A 304 -1.09 3.81 -14.25
CA PHE A 304 -1.84 2.57 -14.07
C PHE A 304 -2.98 2.84 -13.10
N SER A 305 -4.20 2.84 -13.63
CA SER A 305 -5.42 3.07 -12.85
C SER A 305 -6.27 1.80 -12.87
N ALA A 306 -7.08 1.61 -11.85
CA ALA A 306 -7.98 0.47 -11.79
C ALA A 306 -9.30 0.85 -11.11
N ASP A 307 -10.38 0.31 -11.65
CA ASP A 307 -11.66 0.13 -10.95
C ASP A 307 -11.76 -1.35 -10.54
N LYS A 308 -12.93 -1.79 -10.04
CA LYS A 308 -13.13 -3.18 -9.59
C LYS A 308 -13.15 -4.21 -10.72
N GLU A 309 -13.33 -3.79 -11.96
CA GLU A 309 -13.52 -4.70 -13.11
C GLU A 309 -12.40 -4.60 -14.15
N THR A 310 -11.62 -3.51 -14.14
CA THR A 310 -10.68 -3.19 -15.21
C THR A 310 -9.43 -2.50 -14.68
N VAL A 311 -8.28 -2.88 -15.24
CA VAL A 311 -7.00 -2.17 -15.11
C VAL A 311 -6.69 -1.47 -16.43
N TYR A 312 -6.25 -0.22 -16.35
CA TYR A 312 -5.92 0.63 -17.48
C TYR A 312 -4.47 1.08 -17.40
N ALA A 313 -3.77 1.10 -18.53
CA ALA A 313 -2.56 1.89 -18.70
C ALA A 313 -2.84 3.10 -19.57
N LEU A 314 -2.46 4.27 -19.09
CA LEU A 314 -2.66 5.54 -19.78
C LEU A 314 -1.32 6.25 -20.00
N ALA A 315 -1.19 6.97 -21.10
CA ALA A 315 -0.10 7.92 -21.28
C ALA A 315 -0.21 9.03 -20.24
N VAL A 316 0.88 9.33 -19.52
CA VAL A 316 0.86 10.30 -18.42
C VAL A 316 0.53 11.72 -18.89
N GLU A 317 0.90 12.07 -20.12
CA GLU A 317 0.78 13.41 -20.67
C GLU A 317 -0.62 13.73 -21.20
N SER A 318 -1.36 12.72 -21.66
CA SER A 318 -2.65 12.92 -22.34
C SER A 318 -3.84 12.18 -21.72
N GLY A 319 -3.59 11.17 -20.89
CA GLY A 319 -4.64 10.26 -20.42
C GLY A 319 -5.17 9.32 -21.52
N ASP A 320 -4.46 9.20 -22.65
CA ASP A 320 -4.83 8.25 -23.70
C ASP A 320 -4.59 6.83 -23.23
N VAL A 321 -5.60 5.97 -23.35
CA VAL A 321 -5.51 4.55 -23.01
C VAL A 321 -4.58 3.85 -23.99
N GLN A 322 -3.49 3.30 -23.47
CA GLN A 322 -2.54 2.46 -24.21
C GLN A 322 -3.07 1.02 -24.27
N TRP A 323 -3.56 0.51 -23.15
CA TRP A 323 -4.25 -0.78 -23.05
C TRP A 323 -5.21 -0.80 -21.86
N GLU A 324 -6.18 -1.71 -21.92
CA GLU A 324 -7.10 -2.02 -20.82
C GLU A 324 -7.26 -3.54 -20.71
N GLN A 325 -7.39 -4.05 -19.49
CA GLN A 325 -7.49 -5.48 -19.19
C GLN A 325 -8.60 -5.70 -18.17
N ALA A 326 -9.60 -6.50 -18.53
CA ALA A 326 -10.66 -6.90 -17.61
C ALA A 326 -10.08 -7.84 -16.54
N LEU A 327 -10.31 -7.50 -15.26
CA LEU A 327 -9.78 -8.19 -14.09
C LEU A 327 -10.62 -7.84 -12.84
N ASP A 328 -10.88 -8.82 -11.96
CA ASP A 328 -11.63 -8.59 -10.71
C ASP A 328 -10.73 -7.97 -9.63
N VAL A 329 -10.49 -6.66 -9.72
CA VAL A 329 -9.49 -5.96 -8.91
C VAL A 329 -9.99 -5.72 -7.48
N ALA A 330 -9.13 -6.05 -6.52
CA ALA A 330 -9.43 -5.93 -5.08
C ALA A 330 -8.58 -4.87 -4.36
N GLY A 331 -7.73 -4.12 -5.07
CA GLY A 331 -6.88 -3.10 -4.49
C GLY A 331 -6.09 -2.30 -5.53
N PRO A 332 -5.33 -1.28 -5.10
CA PRO A 332 -4.59 -0.41 -6.01
C PRO A 332 -3.51 -1.19 -6.78
N PRO A 333 -3.28 -0.86 -8.07
CA PRO A 333 -2.17 -1.40 -8.83
C PRO A 333 -0.83 -0.94 -8.25
N LEU A 334 0.20 -1.76 -8.39
CA LEU A 334 1.57 -1.52 -7.90
C LEU A 334 2.55 -1.73 -9.06
N VAL A 335 3.47 -0.80 -9.31
CA VAL A 335 4.49 -0.96 -10.37
C VAL A 335 5.79 -1.51 -9.78
N VAL A 336 6.29 -2.63 -10.32
CA VAL A 336 7.59 -3.22 -9.96
C VAL A 336 8.31 -3.64 -11.23
N GLY A 337 9.45 -3.04 -11.51
CA GLY A 337 10.17 -3.24 -12.77
C GLY A 337 9.26 -2.97 -13.97
N GLU A 338 9.26 -3.89 -14.93
CA GLU A 338 8.40 -3.83 -16.13
C GLU A 338 7.04 -4.52 -15.93
N SER A 339 6.55 -4.61 -14.69
CA SER A 339 5.26 -5.21 -14.38
C SER A 339 4.36 -4.32 -13.52
N VAL A 340 3.05 -4.50 -13.72
CA VAL A 340 1.98 -3.99 -12.86
C VAL A 340 1.43 -5.16 -12.05
N VAL A 341 1.70 -5.15 -10.76
CA VAL A 341 1.17 -6.11 -9.80
C VAL A 341 -0.22 -5.65 -9.36
N VAL A 342 -1.21 -6.51 -9.54
CA VAL A 342 -2.62 -6.21 -9.26
C VAL A 342 -3.18 -7.26 -8.31
N PRO A 343 -3.63 -6.88 -7.11
CA PRO A 343 -4.39 -7.77 -6.25
C PRO A 343 -5.81 -7.94 -6.82
N THR A 344 -6.23 -9.19 -6.98
CA THR A 344 -7.61 -9.58 -7.30
C THR A 344 -8.26 -10.22 -6.08
N THR A 345 -9.55 -10.53 -6.17
CA THR A 345 -10.29 -11.19 -5.07
C THR A 345 -9.68 -12.54 -4.65
N ASP A 346 -9.00 -13.24 -5.56
CA ASP A 346 -8.53 -14.63 -5.39
C ASP A 346 -7.05 -14.87 -5.73
N ARG A 347 -6.38 -13.91 -6.37
CA ARG A 347 -4.99 -14.04 -6.82
C ARG A 347 -4.28 -12.68 -6.81
N THR A 348 -2.96 -12.72 -6.81
CA THR A 348 -2.12 -11.57 -7.20
C THR A 348 -1.63 -11.84 -8.62
N VAL A 349 -1.80 -10.86 -9.52
CA VAL A 349 -1.46 -10.98 -10.94
C VAL A 349 -0.38 -9.96 -11.30
N GLY A 350 0.65 -10.39 -12.02
CA GLY A 350 1.61 -9.49 -12.67
C GLY A 350 1.26 -9.31 -14.14
N LEU A 351 0.98 -8.08 -14.56
CA LEU A 351 0.71 -7.70 -15.94
C LEU A 351 1.93 -7.00 -16.55
N SER A 352 2.16 -7.20 -17.84
CA SER A 352 3.15 -6.46 -18.63
C SER A 352 2.78 -4.98 -18.71
N ILE A 353 3.74 -4.08 -18.44
CA ILE A 353 3.51 -2.63 -18.61
C ILE A 353 3.26 -2.24 -20.08
N GLU A 354 3.73 -3.03 -21.04
CA GLU A 354 3.71 -2.69 -22.46
C GLU A 354 2.34 -2.92 -23.10
N ASP A 355 1.69 -4.03 -22.76
CA ASP A 355 0.49 -4.50 -23.45
C ASP A 355 -0.59 -5.09 -22.53
N GLY A 356 -0.38 -5.07 -21.22
CA GLY A 356 -1.33 -5.59 -20.24
C GLY A 356 -1.44 -7.12 -20.20
N SER A 357 -0.59 -7.85 -20.94
CA SER A 357 -0.59 -9.31 -20.92
C SER A 357 -0.20 -9.87 -19.56
N GLU A 358 -0.87 -10.94 -19.12
CA GLU A 358 -0.56 -11.62 -17.85
C GLU A 358 0.82 -12.30 -17.95
N LEU A 359 1.78 -11.83 -17.16
CA LEU A 359 3.11 -12.41 -17.03
C LEU A 359 3.10 -13.60 -16.06
N TRP A 360 2.36 -13.45 -14.97
CA TRP A 360 2.22 -14.46 -13.92
C TRP A 360 0.98 -14.20 -13.06
N ALA A 361 0.54 -15.25 -12.36
CA ALA A 361 -0.45 -15.14 -11.31
C ALA A 361 -0.15 -16.13 -10.18
N VAL A 362 -0.40 -15.70 -8.94
CA VAL A 362 -0.26 -16.52 -7.74
C VAL A 362 -1.58 -16.48 -6.99
N SER A 363 -2.16 -17.66 -6.73
CA SER A 363 -3.33 -17.76 -5.84
C SER A 363 -2.89 -17.53 -4.41
N GLU A 364 -3.47 -16.51 -3.77
CA GLU A 364 -3.14 -16.13 -2.40
C GLU A 364 -4.42 -16.14 -1.56
N ALA A 365 -4.36 -16.75 -0.37
CA ALA A 365 -5.39 -16.51 0.64
C ALA A 365 -5.28 -15.05 1.11
N SER A 366 -6.42 -14.38 1.36
CA SER A 366 -6.57 -12.98 1.80
C SER A 366 -5.31 -12.32 2.37
N SER A 367 -4.43 -11.85 1.48
CA SER A 367 -3.14 -11.26 1.82
C SER A 367 -3.22 -9.74 1.73
N THR A 368 -2.62 -9.05 2.69
CA THR A 368 -2.51 -7.59 2.77
C THR A 368 -1.04 -7.18 2.80
N GLY A 369 -0.75 -5.88 2.81
CA GLY A 369 0.61 -5.37 3.01
C GLY A 369 1.61 -5.84 1.95
N ARG A 370 1.31 -5.64 0.66
CA ARG A 370 2.22 -6.01 -0.44
C ARG A 370 3.38 -5.00 -0.52
N VAL A 371 4.59 -5.44 -0.20
CA VAL A 371 5.80 -4.61 -0.22
C VAL A 371 6.86 -5.23 -1.13
N PRO A 372 7.23 -4.56 -2.24
CA PRO A 372 8.22 -5.09 -3.16
C PRO A 372 9.64 -5.01 -2.59
N VAL A 373 10.42 -6.02 -2.94
CA VAL A 373 11.88 -6.08 -2.76
C VAL A 373 12.50 -6.40 -4.12
N SER A 374 13.82 -6.21 -4.26
CA SER A 374 14.50 -6.24 -5.56
C SER A 374 14.11 -7.45 -6.44
N HIS A 375 14.03 -8.65 -5.89
CA HIS A 375 13.64 -9.85 -6.64
C HIS A 375 12.38 -10.51 -6.10
N GLY A 376 11.52 -9.79 -5.37
CA GLY A 376 10.40 -10.44 -4.70
C GLY A 376 9.33 -9.51 -4.16
N LEU A 377 8.38 -10.11 -3.46
CA LEU A 377 7.26 -9.44 -2.82
C LEU A 377 7.07 -10.00 -1.41
N ILE A 378 7.03 -9.12 -0.42
CA ILE A 378 6.60 -9.42 0.93
C ILE A 378 5.09 -9.21 1.00
N TYR A 379 4.38 -10.11 1.68
CA TYR A 379 2.97 -9.94 1.99
C TYR A 379 2.66 -10.53 3.37
N THR A 380 1.53 -10.10 3.93
CA THR A 380 1.07 -10.49 5.25
C THR A 380 -0.27 -11.20 5.18
N SER A 381 -0.43 -12.27 5.96
CA SER A 381 -1.69 -12.99 6.12
C SER A 381 -1.84 -13.42 7.57
N GLY A 382 -2.81 -12.83 8.27
CA GLY A 382 -2.92 -12.99 9.73
C GLY A 382 -1.69 -12.44 10.43
N ASN A 383 -1.00 -13.28 11.21
CA ASN A 383 0.27 -12.95 11.87
C ASN A 383 1.50 -13.49 11.13
N THR A 384 1.33 -14.01 9.92
CA THR A 384 2.45 -14.52 9.10
C THR A 384 2.90 -13.47 8.10
N VAL A 385 4.20 -13.25 8.05
CA VAL A 385 4.90 -12.52 7.00
C VAL A 385 5.53 -13.54 6.07
N THR A 386 5.35 -13.38 4.77
CA THR A 386 5.94 -14.27 3.76
C THR A 386 6.67 -13.43 2.73
N LEU A 387 7.88 -13.86 2.39
CA LEU A 387 8.65 -13.31 1.28
C LEU A 387 8.70 -14.33 0.16
N ARG A 388 8.25 -13.91 -1.02
CA ARG A 388 8.29 -14.70 -2.25
C ARG A 388 9.24 -14.05 -3.23
N THR A 389 10.17 -14.80 -3.80
CA THR A 389 11.17 -14.26 -4.74
C THR A 389 11.11 -14.96 -6.10
N ASN A 390 11.72 -14.32 -7.10
CA ASN A 390 11.93 -14.88 -8.42
C ASN A 390 12.68 -16.22 -8.35
N CYS A 391 12.48 -17.08 -9.35
CA CYS A 391 13.24 -18.32 -9.46
C CYS A 391 14.51 -18.11 -10.30
N GLU A 392 15.57 -18.87 -10.01
CA GLU A 392 16.81 -18.94 -10.83
C GLU A 392 16.60 -19.48 -12.25
#